data_AF-A0A6P1FQI4-F1
#
_entry.id   AF-A0A6P1FQI4-F1
#
_cell.length_a   1.000
_cell.length_b   1.000
_cell.length_c   1.000
_cell.angle_alpha   90.00
_cell.angle_beta   90.00
_cell.angle_gamma   90.00
#
_symmetry.space_group_name_H-M   'P 1'
#
loop_
_entity.id
_entity.type
_entity.pdbx_description
1 polymer ?
#
loop_
_entity_poly.entity_id
_entity_poly.type
_entity_poly.pdbx_seq_one_letter_code
_entity_poly.pdbx_strand_id
1 'polypeptide(L)'
;MPGAPALDAPPHLVLDGSAVRLAPARGSVAVITFWMQFHNSGTAALHDLALLCGSFTDGSGVELDYDEAPVTVVGRPERVAPGAGFVAVAHYTIAPLRAPRTLRHSIVLRGRTSDGRPFTDVAALEVQVDPRRTPEVRFRPPLAGSDTLRWR
;
A
#
# COMPACT_ATOMS: atom_id res chain seq x y z
N MET A 1 14.54 8.94 38.87
CA MET A 1 13.52 8.35 37.99
C MET A 1 14.21 7.89 36.72
N PRO A 2 14.56 6.59 36.58
CA PRO A 2 15.04 6.06 35.32
C PRO A 2 13.86 6.06 34.34
N GLY A 3 13.98 6.77 33.22
CA GLY A 3 12.99 6.71 32.15
C GLY A 3 12.89 5.27 31.66
N ALA A 4 11.66 4.75 31.54
CA ALA A 4 11.43 3.48 30.87
C ALA A 4 12.13 3.51 29.50
N PRO A 5 12.79 2.42 29.05
CA PRO A 5 13.33 2.39 27.71
C PRO A 5 12.16 2.66 26.76
N ALA A 6 12.25 3.76 26.00
CA ALA A 6 11.33 4.00 24.91
C ALA A 6 11.47 2.78 23.99
N LEU A 7 10.44 1.94 23.95
CA LEU A 7 10.36 0.85 22.97
C LEU A 7 10.50 1.51 21.59
N ASP A 8 11.58 1.22 20.88
CA ASP A 8 11.78 1.72 19.53
C ASP A 8 10.54 1.37 18.69
N ALA A 9 9.89 2.40 18.14
CA ALA A 9 8.72 2.19 17.30
C ALA A 9 9.17 1.43 16.03
N PRO A 10 8.54 0.28 15.70
CA PRO A 10 8.99 -0.52 14.57
C PRO A 10 8.85 0.29 13.28
N PRO A 11 9.73 0.07 12.29
CA PRO A 11 9.55 0.61 10.95
C PRO A 11 8.14 0.30 10.46
N HIS A 12 7.47 1.27 9.84
CA HIS A 12 6.08 1.12 9.46
C HIS A 12 5.82 1.57 8.02
N LEU A 13 5.02 0.76 7.34
CA LEU A 13 4.50 0.97 6.01
C LEU A 13 3.04 1.39 6.12
N VAL A 14 2.70 2.44 5.39
CA VAL A 14 1.33 2.92 5.20
C VAL A 14 0.99 2.78 3.73
N LEU A 15 -0.19 2.23 3.47
CA LEU A 15 -0.78 2.19 2.15
C LEU A 15 -2.04 3.05 2.15
N ASP A 16 -2.07 4.04 1.27
CA ASP A 16 -3.18 4.95 1.06
C ASP A 16 -3.54 4.99 -0.43
N GLY A 17 -4.62 5.68 -0.79
CA GLY A 17 -4.98 5.88 -2.17
C GLY A 17 -5.71 7.20 -2.42
N SER A 18 -5.76 7.53 -3.70
CA SER A 18 -6.54 8.65 -4.24
C SER A 18 -7.11 8.23 -5.59
N ALA A 19 -8.13 8.91 -6.08
CA ALA A 19 -8.73 8.57 -7.36
C ALA A 19 -9.10 9.80 -8.17
N VAL A 20 -8.86 9.72 -9.48
CA VAL A 20 -9.24 10.74 -10.47
C VAL A 20 -10.18 10.10 -11.49
N ARG A 21 -11.28 10.80 -11.80
CA ARG A 21 -12.20 10.37 -12.85
C ARG A 21 -11.74 10.89 -14.20
N LEU A 22 -11.60 10.00 -15.17
CA LEU A 22 -11.42 10.35 -16.57
C LEU A 22 -12.77 10.16 -17.27
N ALA A 23 -13.41 11.25 -17.65
CA ALA A 23 -14.67 11.19 -18.39
C ALA A 23 -14.40 11.05 -19.90
N PRO A 24 -15.09 10.12 -20.57
CA PRO A 24 -15.58 10.42 -21.90
C PRO A 24 -17.07 10.08 -22.08
N ALA A 25 -17.64 10.56 -23.19
CA ALA A 25 -19.07 10.61 -23.54
C ALA A 25 -19.87 9.29 -23.47
N ARG A 26 -19.26 8.15 -23.13
CA ARG A 26 -19.92 6.86 -22.85
C ARG A 26 -19.11 6.03 -21.84
N GLY A 27 -19.49 6.08 -20.57
CA GLY A 27 -18.93 5.25 -19.49
C GLY A 27 -17.76 5.90 -18.76
N SER A 28 -17.89 6.12 -17.45
CA SER A 28 -16.83 6.71 -16.63
C SER A 28 -15.72 5.70 -16.35
N VAL A 29 -14.48 6.06 -16.68
CA VAL A 29 -13.26 5.38 -16.23
C VAL A 29 -12.73 6.12 -15.00
N ALA A 30 -12.11 5.40 -14.06
CA ALA A 30 -11.39 6.03 -12.96
C ALA A 30 -9.96 5.50 -12.90
N VAL A 31 -9.02 6.37 -12.56
CA VAL A 31 -7.64 6.00 -12.26
C VAL A 31 -7.49 6.08 -10.75
N ILE A 32 -7.10 4.98 -10.14
CA ILE A 32 -6.77 4.90 -8.72
C ILE A 32 -5.25 5.00 -8.61
N THR A 33 -4.78 5.94 -7.80
CA THR A 33 -3.36 6.09 -7.45
C THR A 33 -3.16 5.56 -6.05
N PHE A 34 -2.34 4.53 -5.91
CA PHE A 34 -1.94 3.97 -4.62
C PHE A 34 -0.64 4.62 -4.15
N TRP A 35 -0.68 5.16 -2.94
CA TRP A 35 0.46 5.81 -2.28
C TRP A 35 1.01 4.89 -1.20
N MET A 36 2.24 4.43 -1.39
CA MET A 36 2.94 3.54 -0.46
C MET A 36 4.00 4.37 0.26
N GLN A 37 3.75 4.70 1.51
CA GLN A 37 4.63 5.53 2.31
C GLN A 37 5.30 4.67 3.37
N PHE A 38 6.62 4.67 3.38
CA PHE A 38 7.39 3.96 4.38
C PHE A 38 8.19 4.92 5.25
N HIS A 39 8.18 4.71 6.56
CA HIS A 39 8.97 5.46 7.51
C HIS A 39 9.74 4.51 8.44
N ASN A 40 11.06 4.68 8.48
CA ASN A 40 11.92 3.96 9.39
C ASN A 40 12.00 4.70 10.74
N SER A 41 11.05 4.43 11.64
CA SER A 41 11.08 4.96 13.01
C SER A 41 12.03 4.20 13.94
N GLY A 42 12.70 3.15 13.45
CA GLY A 42 13.69 2.41 14.21
C GLY A 42 15.02 3.15 14.33
N THR A 43 15.89 2.66 15.21
CA THR A 43 17.23 3.24 15.46
C THR A 43 18.31 2.74 14.52
N ALA A 44 18.05 1.69 13.74
CA ALA A 44 18.97 1.11 12.77
C ALA A 44 18.64 1.54 11.34
N ALA A 45 19.67 1.68 10.50
CA ALA A 45 19.48 1.83 9.07
C ALA A 45 18.94 0.52 8.46
N LEU A 46 18.12 0.66 7.42
CA LEU A 46 17.56 -0.45 6.67
C LEU A 46 18.13 -0.47 5.25
N HIS A 47 18.25 -1.67 4.69
CA HIS A 47 18.90 -1.97 3.42
C HIS A 47 18.14 -3.06 2.65
N ASP A 48 18.45 -3.18 1.37
CA ASP A 48 17.88 -4.18 0.46
C ASP A 48 16.34 -4.17 0.48
N LEU A 49 15.73 -2.98 0.50
CA LEU A 49 14.28 -2.88 0.59
C LEU A 49 13.63 -3.29 -0.72
N ALA A 50 12.70 -4.24 -0.63
CA ALA A 50 11.89 -4.71 -1.74
C ALA A 50 10.41 -4.47 -1.42
N LEU A 51 9.77 -3.65 -2.24
CA LEU A 51 8.33 -3.40 -2.20
C LEU A 51 7.64 -4.37 -3.16
N LEU A 52 6.78 -5.23 -2.62
CA LEU A 52 6.13 -6.31 -3.37
C LEU A 52 4.62 -6.14 -3.31
N CYS A 53 3.93 -6.38 -4.42
CA CYS A 53 2.48 -6.59 -4.39
C CYS A 53 2.22 -7.91 -3.65
N GLY A 54 1.47 -7.84 -2.55
CA GLY A 54 1.05 -9.02 -1.79
C GLY A 54 -0.14 -9.71 -2.46
N SER A 55 -1.21 -8.96 -2.65
CA SER A 55 -2.39 -9.33 -3.43
C SER A 55 -3.13 -8.07 -3.84
N PHE A 56 -3.65 -8.06 -5.06
CA PHE A 56 -4.51 -7.03 -5.58
C PHE A 56 -5.69 -7.69 -6.32
N THR A 57 -6.88 -7.65 -5.74
CA THR A 57 -8.04 -8.36 -6.29
C THR A 57 -9.33 -7.59 -6.08
N ASP A 58 -10.36 -7.94 -6.85
CA ASP A 58 -11.73 -7.50 -6.65
C ASP A 58 -12.67 -8.59 -6.12
N GLY A 59 -12.11 -9.73 -5.69
CA GLY A 59 -12.85 -10.89 -5.20
C GLY A 59 -13.43 -11.78 -6.31
N SER A 60 -13.13 -11.52 -7.58
CA SER A 60 -13.51 -12.40 -8.71
C SER A 60 -12.69 -13.68 -8.79
N GLY A 61 -11.62 -13.81 -8.00
CA GLY A 61 -10.68 -14.93 -8.06
C GLY A 61 -9.54 -14.73 -9.07
N VAL A 62 -9.51 -13.57 -9.74
CA VAL A 62 -8.40 -13.15 -10.61
C VAL A 62 -7.60 -12.06 -9.89
N GLU A 63 -6.28 -12.17 -9.93
CA GLU A 63 -5.37 -11.10 -9.49
C GLU A 63 -5.34 -9.99 -10.55
N LEU A 64 -5.36 -8.76 -10.07
CA LEU A 64 -5.31 -7.55 -10.87
C LEU A 64 -3.87 -7.07 -10.93
N ASP A 65 -3.50 -6.53 -12.08
CA ASP A 65 -2.20 -5.90 -12.27
C ASP A 65 -2.35 -4.38 -12.26
N TYR A 66 -1.29 -3.70 -11.84
CA TYR A 66 -1.17 -2.26 -12.06
C TYR A 66 -1.05 -1.95 -13.54
N ASP A 67 -1.37 -0.71 -13.90
CA ASP A 67 -1.10 -0.20 -15.24
C ASP A 67 0.42 -0.24 -15.52
N GLU A 68 1.23 0.05 -14.48
CA GLU A 68 2.69 0.03 -14.51
C GLU A 68 3.25 -0.42 -13.15
N ALA A 69 4.48 -0.92 -13.14
CA ALA A 69 5.15 -1.31 -11.91
C ALA A 69 5.28 -0.12 -10.94
N PRO A 70 5.16 -0.33 -9.61
CA PRO A 70 5.32 0.74 -8.63
C PRO A 70 6.65 1.47 -8.77
N VAL A 71 6.63 2.79 -8.76
CA VAL A 71 7.83 3.64 -8.89
C VAL A 71 8.08 4.43 -7.61
N THR A 72 9.34 4.52 -7.17
CA THR A 72 9.70 5.40 -6.06
C THR A 72 9.78 6.84 -6.55
N VAL A 73 9.00 7.72 -5.94
CA VAL A 73 8.91 9.14 -6.32
C VAL A 73 9.64 10.05 -5.32
N VAL A 74 9.85 9.59 -4.08
CA VAL A 74 10.58 10.33 -3.03
C VAL A 74 11.43 9.35 -2.24
N GLY A 75 12.64 9.77 -1.86
CA GLY A 75 13.55 8.97 -1.03
C GLY A 75 14.37 7.97 -1.84
N ARG A 76 15.04 7.05 -1.14
CA ARG A 76 15.90 6.01 -1.71
C ARG A 76 15.66 4.68 -0.99
N PRO A 77 14.97 3.72 -1.61
CA PRO A 77 14.60 2.47 -0.95
C PRO A 77 15.81 1.57 -0.71
N GLU A 78 16.91 1.74 -1.45
CA GLU A 78 18.11 0.91 -1.30
C GLU A 78 18.75 1.06 0.08
N ARG A 79 18.60 2.24 0.69
CA ARG A 79 19.06 2.51 2.06
C ARG A 79 18.22 3.58 2.74
N VAL A 80 17.55 3.21 3.83
CA VAL A 80 16.72 4.12 4.62
C VAL A 80 17.33 4.30 6.01
N ALA A 81 17.85 5.49 6.28
CA ALA A 81 18.40 5.84 7.59
C ALA A 81 17.31 5.90 8.68
N PRO A 82 17.68 5.83 9.96
CA PRO A 82 16.77 6.14 11.07
C PRO A 82 16.08 7.50 10.87
N GLY A 83 14.76 7.55 11.06
CA GLY A 83 13.93 8.74 10.86
C GLY A 83 13.68 9.13 9.39
N ALA A 84 14.27 8.42 8.43
CA ALA A 84 14.02 8.65 7.00
C ALA A 84 12.88 7.77 6.48
N GLY A 85 12.49 8.02 5.23
CA GLY A 85 11.44 7.26 4.56
C GLY A 85 11.54 7.37 3.05
N PHE A 86 10.63 6.68 2.37
CA PHE A 86 10.43 6.82 0.93
C PHE A 86 8.95 6.73 0.60
N VAL A 87 8.60 7.20 -0.60
CA VAL A 87 7.24 7.09 -1.13
C VAL A 87 7.31 6.45 -2.50
N ALA A 88 6.52 5.39 -2.68
CA ALA A 88 6.28 4.76 -3.96
C ALA A 88 4.83 4.95 -4.41
N VAL A 89 4.62 4.93 -5.72
CA VAL A 89 3.31 5.16 -6.35
C VAL A 89 3.05 4.09 -7.39
N ALA A 90 1.81 3.59 -7.42
CA ALA A 90 1.31 2.73 -8.47
C ALA A 90 -0.07 3.20 -8.95
N HIS A 91 -0.38 2.92 -10.20
CA HIS A 91 -1.63 3.31 -10.83
C HIS A 91 -2.43 2.08 -11.24
N TYR A 92 -3.74 2.18 -11.14
CA TYR A 92 -4.67 1.20 -11.66
C TYR A 92 -5.85 1.88 -12.32
N THR A 93 -6.06 1.59 -13.60
CA THR A 93 -7.20 2.08 -14.37
C THR A 93 -8.35 1.09 -14.27
N ILE A 94 -9.41 1.47 -13.57
CA ILE A 94 -10.60 0.63 -13.46
C ILE A 94 -11.48 0.77 -14.70
N ALA A 95 -11.79 -0.36 -15.31
CA ALA A 95 -12.75 -0.43 -16.40
C ALA A 95 -14.16 0.01 -15.94
N PRO A 96 -15.01 0.52 -16.85
CA PRO A 96 -16.36 0.92 -16.51
C PRO A 96 -17.16 -0.21 -15.82
N LEU A 97 -17.67 0.08 -14.62
CA LEU A 97 -18.43 -0.88 -13.82
C LEU A 97 -19.94 -0.74 -14.03
N ARG A 98 -20.66 -1.87 -14.01
CA ARG A 98 -22.15 -1.91 -14.03
C ARG A 98 -22.77 -2.03 -12.63
N ALA A 99 -21.98 -2.42 -11.64
CA ALA A 99 -22.38 -2.60 -10.25
C ALA A 99 -21.23 -2.18 -9.30
N PRO A 100 -21.52 -1.84 -8.03
CA PRO A 100 -20.49 -1.57 -7.04
C PRO A 100 -19.48 -2.71 -6.92
N ARG A 101 -18.22 -2.38 -6.66
CA ARG A 101 -17.11 -3.32 -6.53
C ARG A 101 -16.19 -2.89 -5.38
N THR A 102 -15.60 -3.86 -4.69
CA THR A 102 -14.58 -3.62 -3.66
C THR A 102 -13.27 -4.19 -4.15
N LEU A 103 -12.24 -3.35 -4.27
CA LEU A 103 -10.87 -3.78 -4.49
C LEU A 103 -10.20 -3.98 -3.13
N ARG A 104 -9.43 -5.06 -3.00
CA ARG A 104 -8.58 -5.37 -1.86
C ARG A 104 -7.15 -5.35 -2.36
N HIS A 105 -6.32 -4.52 -1.75
CA HIS A 105 -4.94 -4.34 -2.16
C HIS A 105 -4.03 -4.44 -0.93
N SER A 106 -2.97 -5.21 -1.01
CA SER A 106 -1.95 -5.32 0.02
C SER A 106 -0.54 -5.24 -0.57
N ILE A 107 0.35 -4.61 0.18
CA ILE A 107 1.76 -4.46 -0.13
C ILE A 107 2.57 -5.09 0.99
N VAL A 108 3.61 -5.81 0.60
CA VAL A 108 4.60 -6.39 1.51
C VAL A 108 5.91 -5.66 1.28
N LEU A 109 6.45 -5.06 2.34
CA LEU A 109 7.81 -4.52 2.35
C LEU A 109 8.72 -5.52 3.03
N ARG A 110 9.81 -5.89 2.36
CA ARG A 110 10.88 -6.72 2.93
C ARG A 110 12.19 -5.95 2.92
N GLY A 111 13.07 -6.29 3.84
CA GLY A 111 14.44 -5.79 3.82
C GLY A 111 15.26 -6.33 4.95
N ARG A 112 16.38 -5.67 5.25
CA ARG A 112 17.30 -6.03 6.32
C ARG A 112 17.71 -4.82 7.14
N THR A 113 17.93 -5.01 8.43
CA THR A 113 18.61 -4.05 9.29
C THR A 113 20.11 -4.03 9.00
N SER A 114 20.82 -2.99 9.47
CA SER A 114 22.26 -2.85 9.30
C SER A 114 23.09 -3.97 9.94
N ASP A 115 22.53 -4.71 10.91
CA ASP A 115 23.14 -5.90 11.51
C ASP A 115 22.74 -7.22 10.80
N GLY A 116 22.06 -7.12 9.66
CA GLY A 116 21.72 -8.25 8.79
C GLY A 116 20.44 -9.00 9.15
N ARG A 117 19.70 -8.58 10.19
CA ARG A 117 18.42 -9.21 10.55
C ARG A 117 17.35 -8.87 9.50
N PRO A 118 16.57 -9.86 9.03
CA PRO A 118 15.48 -9.58 8.11
C PRO A 118 14.35 -8.85 8.84
N PHE A 119 13.65 -7.97 8.12
CA PHE A 119 12.38 -7.42 8.55
C PHE A 119 11.33 -7.58 7.46
N THR A 120 10.07 -7.60 7.86
CA THR A 120 8.92 -7.60 6.96
C THR A 120 7.83 -6.77 7.57
N ASP A 121 7.20 -5.95 6.75
CA ASP A 121 6.03 -5.19 7.13
C ASP A 121 4.97 -5.28 6.02
N VAL A 122 3.70 -5.12 6.40
CA VAL A 122 2.56 -5.31 5.50
C VAL A 122 1.56 -4.20 5.72
N ALA A 123 1.16 -3.56 4.62
CA ALA A 123 0.07 -2.60 4.61
C ALA A 123 -1.01 -3.06 3.63
N ALA A 124 -2.26 -2.77 3.94
CA ALA A 124 -3.38 -3.13 3.09
C ALA A 124 -4.44 -2.03 3.09
N LEU A 125 -5.25 -2.06 2.04
CA LEU A 125 -6.21 -1.03 1.71
C LEU A 125 -7.40 -1.66 1.01
N GLU A 126 -8.60 -1.38 1.52
CA GLU A 126 -9.83 -1.66 0.79
C GLU A 126 -10.31 -0.40 0.07
N VAL A 127 -10.70 -0.56 -1.19
CA VAL A 127 -11.20 0.50 -2.05
C VAL A 127 -12.60 0.16 -2.53
N GLN A 128 -13.59 0.92 -2.07
CA GLN A 128 -14.97 0.77 -2.54
C GLN A 128 -15.20 1.64 -3.78
N VAL A 129 -15.78 1.08 -4.84
CA VAL A 129 -16.09 1.79 -6.08
C VAL A 129 -17.57 1.60 -6.40
N ASP A 130 -18.32 2.71 -6.46
CA ASP A 130 -19.74 2.71 -6.84
C ASP A 130 -19.94 3.45 -8.17
N PRO A 131 -20.42 2.79 -9.25
CA PRO A 131 -20.67 3.44 -10.54
C PRO A 131 -21.94 4.30 -10.57
N ARG A 132 -22.85 4.16 -9.59
CA ARG A 132 -24.17 4.83 -9.56
C ARG A 132 -24.15 6.18 -8.85
N ARG A 133 -23.10 6.43 -8.07
CA ARG A 133 -22.79 7.73 -7.48
C ARG A 133 -21.54 8.27 -8.19
N THR A 134 -21.22 9.55 -8.03
CA THR A 134 -19.81 9.97 -8.18
C THR A 134 -18.99 8.94 -7.39
N PRO A 135 -17.94 8.30 -7.97
CA PRO A 135 -17.39 7.09 -7.39
C PRO A 135 -16.78 7.49 -6.05
N GLU A 136 -17.48 7.16 -4.97
CA GLU A 136 -16.98 7.42 -3.63
C GLU A 136 -15.92 6.37 -3.36
N VAL A 137 -14.68 6.73 -3.67
CA VAL A 137 -13.51 5.91 -3.38
C VAL A 137 -13.23 6.05 -1.90
N ARG A 138 -13.72 5.07 -1.13
CA ARG A 138 -13.50 5.02 0.32
C ARG A 138 -12.35 4.08 0.61
N PHE A 139 -11.36 4.63 1.29
CA PHE A 139 -10.18 3.93 1.74
C PHE A 139 -10.38 3.47 3.18
N ARG A 140 -10.14 2.19 3.44
CA ARG A 140 -10.20 1.65 4.79
C ARG A 140 -8.96 0.79 5.04
N PRO A 141 -8.23 1.02 6.15
CA PRO A 141 -7.29 0.02 6.62
C PRO A 141 -8.07 -1.26 6.99
N PRO A 142 -7.45 -2.45 6.91
CA PRO A 142 -8.09 -3.69 7.33
C PRO A 142 -8.50 -3.56 8.80
N LEU A 143 -9.67 -4.09 9.16
CA LEU A 143 -10.07 -4.21 10.56
C LEU A 143 -8.98 -5.00 11.31
N ALA A 144 -8.36 -4.36 12.31
CA ALA A 144 -7.49 -5.04 13.26
C ALA A 144 -8.28 -6.21 13.87
N GLY A 145 -7.85 -7.45 13.58
CA GLY A 145 -8.56 -8.67 13.98
C GLY A 145 -9.27 -9.44 12.85
N SER A 146 -9.11 -9.10 11.57
CA SER A 146 -9.45 -10.05 10.51
C SER A 146 -8.38 -11.13 10.42
N ASP A 147 -8.63 -12.26 11.09
CA ASP A 147 -7.91 -13.54 11.02
C ASP A 147 -7.74 -14.13 9.60
N THR A 148 -7.93 -13.34 8.53
CA THR A 148 -7.81 -13.74 7.13
C THR A 148 -6.46 -13.43 6.49
N LEU A 149 -5.56 -12.69 7.16
CA LEU A 149 -4.16 -12.56 6.72
C LEU A 149 -3.31 -13.71 7.30
N ARG A 150 -3.76 -14.96 7.12
CA ARG A 150 -2.87 -16.12 7.23
C ARG A 150 -2.29 -16.42 5.85
N TRP A 151 -1.08 -15.94 5.62
CA TRP A 151 -0.27 -16.38 4.48
C TRP A 151 0.37 -17.73 4.81
N ARG A 152 0.31 -18.67 3.87
CA ARG A 152 1.15 -19.88 3.85
C ARG A 152 2.55 -19.53 3.37
#